data_AF-A0A409YFA0-F1
#
_entry.id   AF-A0A409YFA0-F1
#
_cell.length_a   1.000
_cell.length_b   1.000
_cell.length_c   1.000
_cell.angle_alpha   90.00
_cell.angle_beta   90.00
_cell.angle_gamma   90.00
#
_symmetry.space_group_name_H-M   'P 1'
#
loop_
_entity.id
_entity.type
_entity.pdbx_description
1 polymer ?
#
loop_
_entity_poly.entity_id
_entity_poly.type
_entity_poly.pdbx_seq_one_letter_code
_entity_poly.pdbx_strand_id
1 'polypeptide(L)'
;MQEKEWIDSLNLPDGSYKDHLEEILRPQEGHPFSLRKYRFTPEEFIPHPPFRLQDTHLSKDLTLTSVIHVPSLLDDLRKEFRLQFAKFLTTTGVPSTEAKHLPRPREYQVRIHGLSQVSAAYLTRTGFCSLLYATRMHLLSASTSWVSPLDFFRFSESIRVEECFIDEMMVHVPGDAARLAIPDFGLDEDTAQLIDPVIAEQLVASRRINAAPAMFTFYPPNTSGESIIDELHCSEPGFVYTFPSADGSNLPYLESTSAISSDWCESFWEKYVKTGPTCTELPNQRTGRKSMVWVAGPRVEKKEPELDDDLETYYSPVVSHFVQRAWNRAVEHDATFLLISCGSKERICIRHRGTNTLFMSDVVRADAGDYMITQLAFYSAFLRDHLARGLHPKPSLKRKHSDDTDNPDFPLKRPDHSGTPVMTAQGNDKTFDLEMANRPVVLLTFDMGVYRSSAPSTFLRQGSSCTPLPLSESFEQEVGGRECPVTKCVYLKLCKILGKGAEGIIYRATATLHLESGLTMEQSVVVKVAKMPYVTEYLKREYDMYWKLALAGVSEGILKVYGLFEDVEFGS
;
A
#
# COMPACT_ATOMS: atom_id res chain seq x y z
N MET A 1 32.93 5.12 -15.83
CA MET A 1 32.74 4.79 -17.24
C MET A 1 31.60 5.62 -17.75
N GLN A 2 31.86 6.52 -18.69
CA GLN A 2 30.82 7.32 -19.33
C GLN A 2 29.91 6.41 -20.17
N GLU A 3 28.65 6.80 -20.41
CA GLU A 3 27.69 5.95 -21.13
C GLU A 3 28.15 5.62 -22.55
N LYS A 4 28.77 6.59 -23.22
CA LYS A 4 29.36 6.39 -24.55
C LYS A 4 30.46 5.32 -24.53
N GLU A 5 31.40 5.41 -23.59
CA GLU A 5 32.46 4.40 -23.43
C GLU A 5 31.86 3.01 -23.17
N TRP A 6 30.76 2.94 -22.42
CA TRP A 6 30.07 1.69 -22.18
C TRP A 6 29.42 1.14 -23.45
N ILE A 7 28.71 1.94 -24.23
CA ILE A 7 28.11 1.52 -25.51
C ILE A 7 29.21 1.03 -26.46
N ASP A 8 30.31 1.76 -26.57
CA ASP A 8 31.46 1.37 -27.39
C ASP A 8 32.03 0.02 -26.94
N SER A 9 32.06 -0.24 -25.62
CA SER A 9 32.52 -1.53 -25.06
C SER A 9 31.64 -2.73 -25.40
N LEU A 10 30.38 -2.50 -25.82
CA LEU A 10 29.47 -3.57 -26.24
C LEU A 10 29.78 -4.11 -27.64
N ASN A 11 30.68 -3.46 -28.40
CA ASN A 11 31.04 -3.84 -29.77
C ASN A 11 29.82 -4.01 -30.70
N LEU A 12 28.82 -3.13 -30.54
CA LEU A 12 27.63 -3.15 -31.38
C LEU A 12 27.99 -2.76 -32.83
N PRO A 13 27.42 -3.43 -33.84
CA PRO A 13 27.55 -3.00 -35.22
C PRO A 13 26.92 -1.62 -35.40
N ASP A 14 27.51 -0.80 -36.25
CA ASP A 14 26.90 0.47 -36.64
C ASP A 14 25.53 0.21 -37.30
N GLY A 15 24.53 0.99 -36.92
CA GLY A 15 23.16 0.82 -37.40
C GLY A 15 22.10 1.23 -36.38
N SER A 16 20.84 0.96 -36.73
CA SER A 16 19.67 1.49 -36.03
C SER A 16 19.64 1.19 -34.53
N TYR A 17 20.15 0.05 -34.10
CA TYR A 17 20.12 -0.34 -32.68
C TYR A 17 21.17 0.41 -31.85
N LYS A 18 22.39 0.55 -32.37
CA LYS A 18 23.46 1.33 -31.70
C LYS A 18 23.06 2.80 -31.63
N ASP A 19 22.61 3.37 -32.76
CA ASP A 19 22.13 4.75 -32.84
C ASP A 19 20.98 5.00 -31.84
N HIS A 20 20.08 4.03 -31.71
CA HIS A 20 18.98 4.10 -30.76
C HIS A 20 19.43 4.06 -29.30
N LEU A 21 20.38 3.19 -28.94
CA LEU A 21 20.93 3.15 -27.58
C LEU A 21 21.66 4.45 -27.25
N GLU A 22 22.43 4.98 -28.18
CA GLU A 22 23.06 6.29 -28.03
C GLU A 22 22.03 7.40 -27.88
N GLU A 23 20.91 7.36 -28.61
CA GLU A 23 19.82 8.33 -28.54
C GLU A 23 19.14 8.32 -27.16
N ILE A 24 18.75 7.15 -26.64
CA ILE A 24 18.01 7.07 -25.37
C ILE A 24 18.89 7.30 -24.14
N LEU A 25 20.20 7.04 -24.24
CA LEU A 25 21.16 7.28 -23.18
C LEU A 25 21.82 8.65 -23.25
N ARG A 26 21.62 9.40 -24.35
CA ARG A 26 22.14 10.76 -24.44
C ARG A 26 21.49 11.63 -23.35
N PRO A 27 22.30 12.41 -22.61
CA PRO A 27 21.75 13.47 -21.77
C PRO A 27 20.85 14.39 -22.62
N GLN A 28 19.58 14.50 -22.24
CA GLN A 28 18.62 15.28 -22.99
C GLN A 28 18.84 16.77 -22.68
N GLU A 29 19.35 17.54 -23.65
CA GLU A 29 19.42 19.00 -23.55
C GLU A 29 18.01 19.60 -23.66
N GLY A 30 17.60 20.40 -22.68
CA GLY A 30 16.23 20.90 -22.59
C GLY A 30 15.32 19.89 -21.89
N HIS A 31 15.04 20.17 -20.62
CA HIS A 31 14.39 19.27 -19.68
C HIS A 31 13.17 18.54 -20.25
N PRO A 32 13.21 17.21 -20.38
CA PRO A 32 11.99 16.50 -20.66
C PRO A 32 11.21 16.36 -19.34
N PHE A 33 11.85 16.09 -18.18
CA PHE A 33 11.19 15.84 -16.86
C PHE A 33 10.99 17.03 -15.96
N SER A 34 11.68 18.15 -16.17
CA SER A 34 11.37 19.34 -15.39
C SER A 34 10.00 19.83 -15.84
N LEU A 35 9.02 19.55 -15.00
CA LEU A 35 7.72 20.11 -15.14
C LEU A 35 7.89 21.62 -15.02
N ARG A 36 7.61 22.36 -16.10
CA ARG A 36 7.86 23.81 -16.13
C ARG A 36 7.14 24.45 -14.93
N LYS A 37 7.90 25.02 -13.99
CA LYS A 37 7.40 25.60 -12.73
C LYS A 37 6.20 26.54 -12.93
N TYR A 38 6.11 27.20 -14.08
CA TYR A 38 5.01 28.12 -14.45
C TYR A 38 3.70 27.45 -14.89
N ARG A 39 3.60 26.12 -14.88
CA ARG A 39 2.40 25.37 -15.31
C ARG A 39 1.59 24.76 -14.17
N PHE A 40 1.97 25.06 -12.92
CA PHE A 40 1.30 24.58 -11.71
C PHE A 40 0.69 25.76 -10.97
N THR A 41 -0.56 25.61 -10.56
CA THR A 41 -1.19 26.38 -9.49
C THR A 41 -0.85 25.68 -8.17
N PRO A 42 0.03 26.25 -7.32
CA PRO A 42 0.44 25.61 -6.05
C PRO A 42 -0.74 25.31 -5.12
N GLU A 43 -1.84 26.04 -5.30
CA GLU A 43 -3.09 25.97 -4.54
C GLU A 43 -3.82 24.61 -4.66
N GLU A 44 -3.49 23.76 -5.65
CA GLU A 44 -4.20 22.50 -5.92
C GLU A 44 -3.63 21.27 -5.19
N PHE A 45 -2.51 21.40 -4.47
CA PHE A 45 -1.80 20.26 -3.87
C PHE A 45 -1.55 20.45 -2.38
N ILE A 46 -2.64 20.48 -1.61
CA ILE A 46 -2.58 20.55 -0.15
C ILE A 46 -2.12 19.19 0.40
N PRO A 47 -1.05 19.14 1.20
CA PRO A 47 -0.65 17.90 1.84
C PRO A 47 -1.72 17.42 2.83
N HIS A 48 -1.96 16.12 2.83
CA HIS A 48 -2.82 15.44 3.81
C HIS A 48 -2.04 14.27 4.44
N PRO A 49 -2.44 13.80 5.63
CA PRO A 49 -1.91 12.56 6.19
C PRO A 49 -2.01 11.43 5.15
N PRO A 50 -0.91 10.73 4.82
CA PRO A 50 -0.92 9.73 3.75
C PRO A 50 -1.53 8.39 4.19
N PHE A 51 -1.84 8.24 5.47
CA PHE A 51 -2.33 7.00 6.03
C PHE A 51 -3.78 6.71 5.65
N ARG A 52 -4.00 5.46 5.26
CA ARG A 52 -5.29 4.82 5.36
C ARG A 52 -5.42 4.17 6.72
N LEU A 53 -6.65 3.88 7.14
CA LEU A 53 -6.91 3.19 8.40
C LEU A 53 -6.09 1.89 8.56
N GLN A 54 -5.84 1.12 7.49
CA GLN A 54 -5.08 -0.12 7.59
C GLN A 54 -3.58 0.08 7.82
N ASP A 55 -3.04 1.27 7.51
CA ASP A 55 -1.59 1.52 7.48
C ASP A 55 -0.94 1.48 8.86
N THR A 56 -1.72 1.68 9.92
CA THR A 56 -1.24 1.57 11.30
C THR A 56 -1.45 0.16 11.86
N HIS A 57 -2.10 -0.74 11.10
CA HIS A 57 -2.49 -2.09 11.52
C HIS A 57 -1.75 -3.20 10.78
N LEU A 58 -0.57 -2.89 10.23
CA LEU A 58 0.27 -3.93 9.64
C LEU A 58 0.75 -4.90 10.72
N SER A 59 0.80 -6.18 10.37
CA SER A 59 1.31 -7.23 11.25
C SER A 59 2.73 -6.90 11.74
N LYS A 60 3.00 -7.11 13.03
CA LYS A 60 4.25 -6.68 13.69
C LYS A 60 5.51 -7.31 13.09
N ASP A 61 5.40 -8.54 12.60
CA ASP A 61 6.45 -9.25 11.88
C ASP A 61 6.75 -8.64 10.50
N LEU A 62 5.95 -7.70 10.02
CA LEU A 62 6.07 -7.04 8.71
C LEU A 62 6.34 -5.54 8.80
N THR A 63 6.33 -4.96 10.00
CA THR A 63 6.52 -3.53 10.20
C THR A 63 7.96 -3.13 9.90
N LEU A 64 8.12 -1.99 9.23
CA LEU A 64 9.42 -1.41 8.92
C LEU A 64 10.21 -1.15 10.20
N THR A 65 11.38 -1.77 10.33
CA THR A 65 12.25 -1.65 11.51
C THR A 65 13.33 -0.59 11.32
N SER A 66 13.80 -0.41 10.08
CA SER A 66 14.94 0.46 9.79
C SER A 66 14.89 0.98 8.36
N VAL A 67 15.27 2.24 8.21
CA VAL A 67 15.51 2.89 6.92
C VAL A 67 17.01 3.17 6.85
N ILE A 68 17.68 2.63 5.83
CA ILE A 68 19.14 2.75 5.68
C ILE A 68 19.43 3.44 4.36
N HIS A 69 20.10 4.59 4.42
CA HIS A 69 20.63 5.26 3.25
C HIS A 69 21.88 4.53 2.73
N VAL A 70 21.89 4.24 1.44
CA VAL A 70 22.96 3.50 0.76
C VAL A 70 23.46 4.32 -0.44
N PRO A 71 24.51 5.14 -0.25
CA PRO A 71 25.03 6.00 -1.33
C PRO A 71 25.43 5.22 -2.59
N SER A 72 25.98 4.00 -2.43
CA SER A 72 26.44 3.20 -3.57
C SER A 72 25.32 2.51 -4.36
N LEU A 73 24.05 2.60 -3.92
CA LEU A 73 22.95 1.81 -4.46
C LEU A 73 22.76 2.05 -5.97
N LEU A 74 22.77 3.32 -6.41
CA LEU A 74 22.58 3.66 -7.83
C LEU A 74 23.73 3.14 -8.70
N ASP A 75 24.96 3.21 -8.21
CA ASP A 75 26.13 2.69 -8.92
C ASP A 75 26.10 1.17 -9.04
N ASP A 76 25.74 0.49 -7.95
CA ASP A 76 25.60 -0.96 -7.90
C ASP A 76 24.50 -1.44 -8.84
N LEU A 77 23.35 -0.77 -8.84
CA LEU A 77 22.21 -1.03 -9.72
C LEU A 77 22.62 -0.90 -11.19
N ARG A 78 23.27 0.20 -11.56
CA ARG A 78 23.75 0.43 -12.95
C ARG A 78 24.82 -0.55 -13.36
N LYS A 79 25.76 -0.89 -12.47
CA LYS A 79 26.81 -1.88 -12.73
C LYS A 79 26.19 -3.24 -13.03
N GLU A 80 25.22 -3.66 -12.22
CA GLU A 80 24.50 -4.91 -12.43
C GLU A 80 23.76 -4.92 -13.77
N PHE A 81 23.05 -3.83 -14.10
CA PHE A 81 22.38 -3.72 -15.39
C PHE A 81 23.33 -3.85 -16.58
N ARG A 82 24.46 -3.15 -16.56
CA ARG A 82 25.46 -3.21 -17.64
C ARG A 82 25.96 -4.64 -17.87
N LEU A 83 26.18 -5.39 -16.79
CA LEU A 83 26.58 -6.80 -16.85
C LEU A 83 25.49 -7.66 -17.48
N GLN A 84 24.24 -7.52 -17.02
CA GLN A 84 23.12 -8.30 -17.55
C GLN A 84 22.80 -7.95 -19.01
N PHE A 85 22.89 -6.67 -19.38
CA PHE A 85 22.65 -6.22 -20.74
C PHE A 85 23.70 -6.76 -21.72
N ALA A 86 24.99 -6.73 -21.34
CA ALA A 86 26.04 -7.36 -22.14
C ALA A 86 25.83 -8.88 -22.28
N LYS A 87 25.42 -9.55 -21.19
CA LYS A 87 25.07 -10.99 -21.22
C LYS A 87 23.89 -11.27 -22.16
N PHE A 88 22.85 -10.44 -22.12
CA PHE A 88 21.71 -10.53 -23.02
C PHE A 88 22.16 -10.45 -24.48
N LEU A 89 22.88 -9.39 -24.86
CA LEU A 89 23.34 -9.18 -26.24
C LEU A 89 24.25 -10.31 -26.74
N THR A 90 25.13 -10.84 -25.89
CA THR A 90 26.01 -11.96 -26.25
C THR A 90 25.25 -13.28 -26.41
N THR A 91 24.14 -13.46 -25.68
CA THR A 91 23.34 -14.69 -25.72
C THR A 91 22.33 -14.68 -26.86
N THR A 92 21.63 -13.56 -27.07
CA THR A 92 20.53 -13.45 -28.04
C THR A 92 20.94 -12.81 -29.36
N GLY A 93 22.14 -12.24 -29.42
CA GLY A 93 22.55 -11.36 -30.51
C GLY A 93 21.94 -9.96 -30.40
N VAL A 94 22.40 -9.08 -31.28
CA VAL A 94 21.91 -7.70 -31.40
C VAL A 94 20.52 -7.74 -32.06
N PRO A 95 19.49 -7.11 -31.46
CA PRO A 95 18.17 -7.05 -32.08
C PRO A 95 18.21 -6.44 -33.48
N SER A 96 17.69 -7.15 -34.48
CA SER A 96 17.59 -6.69 -35.88
C SER A 96 16.35 -5.83 -36.14
N THR A 97 15.75 -5.26 -35.09
CA THR A 97 14.51 -4.50 -35.17
C THR A 97 14.74 -3.15 -35.86
N GLU A 98 13.87 -2.79 -36.80
CA GLU A 98 13.91 -1.47 -37.44
C GLU A 98 13.76 -0.35 -36.40
N ALA A 99 14.42 0.79 -36.65
CA ALA A 99 14.47 1.93 -35.72
C ALA A 99 13.11 2.43 -35.22
N LYS A 100 12.05 2.28 -36.04
CA LYS A 100 10.67 2.71 -35.73
C LYS A 100 9.94 1.80 -34.74
N HIS A 101 10.44 0.57 -34.55
CA HIS A 101 9.87 -0.43 -33.65
C HIS A 101 10.66 -0.56 -32.34
N LEU A 102 11.78 0.15 -32.21
CA LEU A 102 12.53 0.23 -30.96
C LEU A 102 11.81 1.14 -29.95
N PRO A 103 11.79 0.79 -28.66
CA PRO A 103 11.08 1.53 -27.63
C PRO A 103 11.76 2.87 -27.39
N ARG A 104 11.04 3.98 -27.52
CA ARG A 104 11.58 5.32 -27.30
C ARG A 104 10.84 6.02 -26.17
N PRO A 105 11.55 6.78 -25.31
CA PRO A 105 10.94 7.87 -24.56
C PRO A 105 10.07 8.72 -25.48
N ARG A 106 8.83 9.00 -25.08
CA ARG A 106 7.95 9.90 -25.82
C ARG A 106 7.83 11.21 -25.10
N GLU A 107 7.74 12.32 -25.80
CA GLU A 107 7.40 13.59 -25.15
C GLU A 107 6.01 13.51 -24.50
N TYR A 108 5.90 14.12 -23.31
CA TYR A 108 4.62 14.30 -22.64
C TYR A 108 4.20 15.76 -22.80
N GLN A 109 3.27 16.01 -23.71
CA GLN A 109 2.87 17.37 -24.10
C GLN A 109 1.67 17.90 -23.29
N VAL A 110 1.07 17.07 -22.45
CA VAL A 110 -0.11 17.42 -21.65
C VAL A 110 0.30 18.29 -20.45
N ARG A 111 -0.49 19.32 -20.16
CA ARG A 111 -0.33 20.15 -18.96
C ARG A 111 -0.68 19.32 -17.73
N ILE A 112 0.08 19.51 -16.65
CA ILE A 112 -0.15 18.81 -15.39
C ILE A 112 -1.03 19.70 -14.50
N HIS A 113 -2.29 19.32 -14.42
CA HIS A 113 -3.38 19.78 -13.57
C HIS A 113 -3.63 18.86 -12.37
N GLY A 114 -2.92 17.73 -12.27
CA GLY A 114 -3.18 16.75 -11.23
C GLY A 114 -2.10 15.68 -11.12
N LEU A 115 -2.09 14.99 -10.00
CA LEU A 115 -1.04 14.02 -9.68
C LEU A 115 -1.04 12.80 -10.61
N SER A 116 -2.21 12.42 -11.12
CA SER A 116 -2.36 11.36 -12.13
C SER A 116 -1.64 11.69 -13.44
N GLN A 117 -1.41 12.96 -13.75
CA GLN A 117 -0.65 13.38 -14.92
C GLN A 117 0.86 13.40 -14.65
N VAL A 118 1.29 13.54 -13.39
CA VAL A 118 2.69 13.34 -12.99
C VAL A 118 3.11 11.89 -13.24
N SER A 119 2.30 10.92 -12.77
CA SER A 119 2.58 9.51 -13.01
C SER A 119 2.46 9.15 -14.49
N ALA A 120 1.48 9.70 -15.22
CA ALA A 120 1.37 9.49 -16.67
C ALA A 120 2.58 10.08 -17.44
N ALA A 121 3.08 11.24 -17.02
CA ALA A 121 4.28 11.85 -17.59
C ALA A 121 5.51 10.96 -17.35
N TYR A 122 5.65 10.42 -16.14
CA TYR A 122 6.69 9.44 -15.80
C TYR A 122 6.64 8.21 -16.72
N LEU A 123 5.48 7.58 -16.84
CA LEU A 123 5.29 6.38 -17.67
C LEU A 123 5.64 6.63 -19.13
N THR A 124 5.11 7.72 -19.70
CA THR A 124 5.27 8.07 -21.12
C THR A 124 6.74 8.31 -21.47
N ARG A 125 7.49 8.89 -20.54
CA ARG A 125 8.83 9.39 -20.82
C ARG A 125 9.92 8.40 -20.46
N THR A 126 9.70 7.56 -19.45
CA THR A 126 10.71 6.58 -19.05
C THR A 126 10.14 5.23 -18.65
N GLY A 127 9.00 5.19 -17.97
CA GLY A 127 8.46 3.94 -17.44
C GLY A 127 8.22 2.86 -18.51
N PHE A 128 7.51 3.20 -19.60
CA PHE A 128 7.22 2.23 -20.67
C PHE A 128 8.48 1.77 -21.41
N CYS A 129 9.38 2.69 -21.74
CA CYS A 129 10.64 2.34 -22.40
C CYS A 129 11.44 1.36 -21.53
N SER A 130 11.59 1.67 -20.25
CA SER A 130 12.37 0.85 -19.31
C SER A 130 11.74 -0.52 -19.06
N LEU A 131 10.41 -0.59 -18.97
CA LEU A 131 9.69 -1.85 -18.85
C LEU A 131 9.88 -2.73 -20.09
N LEU A 132 9.81 -2.17 -21.30
CA LEU A 132 10.01 -2.91 -22.54
C LEU A 132 11.44 -3.49 -22.63
N TYR A 133 12.46 -2.73 -22.22
CA TYR A 133 13.82 -3.25 -22.12
C TYR A 133 13.95 -4.38 -21.11
N ALA A 134 13.42 -4.20 -19.90
CA ALA A 134 13.47 -5.24 -18.87
C ALA A 134 12.76 -6.53 -19.33
N THR A 135 11.55 -6.42 -19.89
CA THR A 135 10.82 -7.56 -20.43
C THR A 135 11.59 -8.23 -21.55
N ARG A 136 12.12 -7.47 -22.52
CA ARG A 136 12.88 -8.01 -23.64
C ARG A 136 14.10 -8.79 -23.17
N MET A 137 14.76 -8.33 -22.10
CA MET A 137 15.93 -9.00 -21.52
C MET A 137 15.57 -10.26 -20.75
N HIS A 138 14.50 -10.23 -19.94
CA HIS A 138 14.28 -11.23 -18.88
C HIS A 138 13.09 -12.16 -19.11
N LEU A 139 12.10 -11.76 -19.91
CA LEU A 139 10.87 -12.54 -20.14
C LEU A 139 10.72 -13.01 -21.59
N LEU A 140 11.06 -12.14 -22.54
CA LEU A 140 10.82 -12.32 -23.96
C LEU A 140 12.11 -12.21 -24.77
N SER A 141 13.17 -12.90 -24.33
CA SER A 141 14.51 -12.85 -24.94
C SER A 141 14.57 -13.43 -26.36
N ALA A 142 13.58 -14.23 -26.76
CA ALA A 142 13.44 -14.75 -28.13
C ALA A 142 12.56 -13.88 -29.06
N SER A 143 11.76 -12.96 -28.52
CA SER A 143 10.79 -12.18 -29.30
C SER A 143 11.44 -11.12 -30.19
N THR A 144 11.01 -10.96 -31.45
CA THR A 144 11.45 -9.82 -32.27
C THR A 144 10.70 -8.52 -31.96
N SER A 145 9.61 -8.61 -31.18
CA SER A 145 8.71 -7.52 -30.84
C SER A 145 9.03 -6.93 -29.46
N TRP A 146 8.89 -5.62 -29.33
CA TRP A 146 9.04 -4.91 -28.07
C TRP A 146 7.68 -4.73 -27.41
N VAL A 147 7.24 -5.79 -26.72
CA VAL A 147 5.96 -5.87 -26.00
C VAL A 147 6.20 -6.34 -24.57
N SER A 148 5.18 -6.21 -23.71
CA SER A 148 5.27 -6.52 -22.28
C SER A 148 4.09 -7.36 -21.81
N PRO A 149 4.30 -8.53 -21.16
CA PRO A 149 3.26 -9.25 -20.41
C PRO A 149 3.04 -8.64 -19.02
N LEU A 150 3.57 -7.44 -18.78
CA LEU A 150 3.43 -6.66 -17.56
C LEU A 150 2.88 -5.29 -17.93
N ASP A 151 2.02 -4.75 -17.07
CA ASP A 151 1.42 -3.44 -17.25
C ASP A 151 1.41 -2.65 -15.94
N PHE A 152 1.11 -1.37 -16.02
CA PHE A 152 0.98 -0.49 -14.88
C PHE A 152 -0.47 -0.43 -14.41
N PHE A 153 -0.71 -0.72 -13.13
CA PHE A 153 -2.01 -0.58 -12.49
C PHE A 153 -1.99 0.60 -11.52
N ARG A 154 -2.89 1.57 -11.73
CA ARG A 154 -3.04 2.73 -10.86
C ARG A 154 -4.16 2.50 -9.84
N PHE A 155 -3.93 2.85 -8.58
CA PHE A 155 -4.94 2.65 -7.53
C PHE A 155 -6.00 3.76 -7.46
N SER A 156 -5.76 4.92 -8.08
CA SER A 156 -6.55 6.15 -7.92
C SER A 156 -7.69 6.34 -8.94
N GLU A 157 -7.98 5.37 -9.81
CA GLU A 157 -8.88 5.56 -10.97
C GLU A 157 -10.35 5.90 -10.63
N SER A 158 -10.79 5.78 -9.38
CA SER A 158 -12.21 5.91 -9.03
C SER A 158 -12.58 7.17 -8.23
N ILE A 159 -11.65 8.08 -7.94
CA ILE A 159 -11.95 9.26 -7.11
C ILE A 159 -11.70 10.51 -7.95
N ARG A 160 -12.78 11.22 -8.30
CA ARG A 160 -12.76 12.57 -8.92
C ARG A 160 -12.40 13.63 -7.87
N VAL A 161 -11.35 13.42 -7.10
CA VAL A 161 -10.95 14.39 -6.09
C VAL A 161 -9.62 14.96 -6.55
N GLU A 162 -9.71 16.21 -6.97
CA GLU A 162 -8.61 17.08 -7.39
C GLU A 162 -7.60 17.32 -6.23
N GLU A 163 -7.81 16.72 -5.06
CA GLU A 163 -7.10 16.97 -3.79
C GLU A 163 -6.15 15.82 -3.34
N CYS A 164 -5.90 14.80 -4.18
CA CYS A 164 -4.98 13.72 -3.79
C CYS A 164 -3.51 14.17 -3.83
N PHE A 165 -2.86 14.26 -2.65
CA PHE A 165 -1.41 14.54 -2.52
C PHE A 165 -0.51 13.31 -2.80
N ILE A 166 -1.08 12.12 -2.97
CA ILE A 166 -0.34 10.88 -3.27
C ILE A 166 -1.04 10.10 -4.41
N ASP A 167 -0.27 9.71 -5.42
CA ASP A 167 -0.72 8.78 -6.47
C ASP A 167 0.16 7.55 -6.41
N GLU A 168 -0.47 6.38 -6.48
CA GLU A 168 0.20 5.11 -6.28
C GLU A 168 -0.09 4.22 -7.48
N MET A 169 0.93 3.49 -7.89
CA MET A 169 0.88 2.59 -9.02
C MET A 169 1.75 1.37 -8.73
N MET A 170 1.44 0.25 -9.38
CA MET A 170 2.25 -0.94 -9.34
C MET A 170 2.49 -1.45 -10.75
N VAL A 171 3.59 -2.17 -10.95
CA VAL A 171 3.71 -3.07 -12.10
C VAL A 171 2.98 -4.36 -11.75
N HIS A 172 2.15 -4.88 -12.65
CA HIS A 172 1.36 -6.08 -12.41
C HIS A 172 1.27 -6.95 -13.67
N VAL A 173 0.85 -8.19 -13.46
CA VAL A 173 0.56 -9.14 -14.54
C VAL A 173 -0.92 -8.98 -14.91
N PRO A 174 -1.25 -8.53 -16.13
CA PRO A 174 -2.63 -8.34 -16.56
C PRO A 174 -3.38 -9.69 -16.67
N GLY A 175 -4.71 -9.60 -16.72
CA GLY A 175 -5.58 -10.73 -17.04
C GLY A 175 -5.41 -11.20 -18.49
N ASP A 176 -5.84 -12.43 -18.77
CA ASP A 176 -5.81 -12.98 -20.13
C ASP A 176 -6.91 -12.33 -20.99
N ALA A 177 -6.58 -11.91 -22.20
CA ALA A 177 -7.47 -11.16 -23.09
C ALA A 177 -8.16 -12.06 -24.14
N ALA A 178 -7.45 -13.05 -24.67
CA ALA A 178 -7.87 -13.85 -25.82
C ALA A 178 -8.46 -15.22 -25.44
N ARG A 179 -8.58 -15.54 -24.15
CA ARG A 179 -9.07 -16.84 -23.62
C ARG A 179 -8.37 -18.03 -24.30
N LEU A 180 -7.07 -17.91 -24.53
CA LEU A 180 -6.26 -18.97 -25.16
C LEU A 180 -6.09 -20.17 -24.23
N ALA A 181 -5.58 -21.28 -24.79
CA ALA A 181 -5.25 -22.48 -24.01
C ALA A 181 -4.05 -22.28 -23.08
N ILE A 182 -3.23 -21.26 -23.36
CA ILE A 182 -2.13 -20.79 -22.52
C ILE A 182 -2.47 -19.40 -21.95
N PRO A 183 -1.90 -19.00 -20.81
CA PRO A 183 -1.97 -17.61 -20.36
C PRO A 183 -1.36 -16.68 -21.41
N ASP A 184 -2.09 -15.62 -21.77
CA ASP A 184 -1.68 -14.70 -22.84
C ASP A 184 -1.15 -13.36 -22.31
N PHE A 185 -1.51 -12.99 -21.08
CA PHE A 185 -1.06 -11.75 -20.45
C PHE A 185 -1.29 -10.49 -21.31
N GLY A 186 -2.33 -10.49 -22.16
CA GLY A 186 -2.63 -9.42 -23.10
C GLY A 186 -1.75 -9.40 -24.36
N LEU A 187 -0.93 -10.43 -24.59
CA LEU A 187 -0.12 -10.61 -25.80
C LEU A 187 -0.88 -11.41 -26.87
N ASP A 188 -0.41 -11.33 -28.11
CA ASP A 188 -0.80 -12.27 -29.16
C ASP A 188 -0.27 -13.70 -28.87
N GLU A 189 -0.93 -14.69 -29.46
CA GLU A 189 -0.63 -16.11 -29.22
C GLU A 189 0.83 -16.47 -29.51
N ASP A 190 1.36 -16.01 -30.65
CA ASP A 190 2.73 -16.31 -31.07
C ASP A 190 3.75 -15.76 -30.07
N THR A 191 3.54 -14.53 -29.59
CA THR A 191 4.42 -13.91 -28.58
C THR A 191 4.25 -14.58 -27.22
N ALA A 192 3.02 -14.92 -26.80
CA ALA A 192 2.78 -15.58 -25.52
C ALA A 192 3.48 -16.95 -25.43
N GLN A 193 3.55 -17.69 -26.55
CA GLN A 193 4.28 -18.97 -26.64
C GLN A 193 5.80 -18.83 -26.46
N LEU A 194 6.36 -17.63 -26.61
CA LEU A 194 7.79 -17.38 -26.40
C LEU A 194 8.17 -17.22 -24.92
N ILE A 195 7.19 -17.07 -24.02
CA ILE A 195 7.45 -16.99 -22.58
C ILE A 195 7.80 -18.39 -22.07
N ASP A 196 8.92 -18.51 -21.36
CA ASP A 196 9.31 -19.77 -20.73
C ASP A 196 8.18 -20.29 -19.81
N PRO A 197 7.79 -21.58 -19.89
CA PRO A 197 6.67 -22.12 -19.12
C PRO A 197 6.80 -21.95 -17.60
N VAL A 198 8.02 -21.98 -17.06
CA VAL A 198 8.27 -21.77 -15.61
C VAL A 198 8.01 -20.31 -15.25
N ILE A 199 8.48 -19.38 -16.10
CA ILE A 199 8.18 -17.95 -15.97
C ILE A 199 6.68 -17.71 -16.07
N ALA A 200 5.98 -18.33 -17.04
CA ALA A 200 4.54 -18.19 -17.19
C ALA A 200 3.79 -18.68 -15.94
N GLU A 201 4.20 -19.79 -15.33
CA GLU A 201 3.64 -20.27 -14.05
C GLU A 201 3.87 -19.25 -12.92
N GLN A 202 5.07 -18.64 -12.85
CA GLN A 202 5.38 -17.58 -11.88
C GLN A 202 4.49 -16.34 -12.08
N LEU A 203 4.34 -15.85 -13.31
CA LEU A 203 3.49 -14.69 -13.61
C LEU A 203 2.02 -14.97 -13.24
N VAL A 204 1.52 -16.18 -13.52
CA VAL A 204 0.17 -16.61 -13.10
C VAL A 204 0.05 -16.68 -11.59
N ALA A 205 1.06 -17.20 -10.88
CA ALA A 205 1.07 -17.26 -9.43
C ALA A 205 1.04 -15.85 -8.82
N SER A 206 1.88 -14.94 -9.31
CA SER A 206 1.93 -13.52 -8.91
C SER A 206 0.58 -12.83 -9.11
N ARG A 207 -0.08 -13.05 -10.26
CA ARG A 207 -1.42 -12.53 -10.55
C ARG A 207 -2.47 -12.98 -9.52
N ARG A 208 -2.42 -14.24 -9.07
CA ARG A 208 -3.39 -14.80 -8.11
C ARG A 208 -3.31 -14.17 -6.72
N ILE A 209 -2.10 -13.83 -6.29
CA ILE A 209 -1.86 -13.20 -4.98
C ILE A 209 -1.74 -11.68 -5.08
N ASN A 210 -1.94 -11.12 -6.28
CA ASN A 210 -1.79 -9.69 -6.56
C ASN A 210 -0.40 -9.14 -6.18
N ALA A 211 0.64 -9.95 -6.41
CA ALA A 211 2.03 -9.57 -6.18
C ALA A 211 2.54 -8.69 -7.31
N ALA A 212 3.22 -7.60 -6.95
CA ALA A 212 3.81 -6.63 -7.85
C ALA A 212 5.34 -6.79 -7.88
N PRO A 213 5.98 -6.75 -9.05
CA PRO A 213 7.44 -6.66 -9.12
C PRO A 213 7.98 -5.37 -8.48
N ALA A 214 7.27 -4.25 -8.63
CA ALA A 214 7.64 -2.96 -8.08
C ALA A 214 6.43 -2.07 -7.76
N MET A 215 6.59 -1.19 -6.78
CA MET A 215 5.65 -0.14 -6.38
C MET A 215 6.17 1.24 -6.78
N PHE A 216 5.25 2.13 -7.10
CA PHE A 216 5.53 3.52 -7.47
C PHE A 216 4.64 4.44 -6.65
N THR A 217 5.25 5.45 -6.06
CA THR A 217 4.58 6.50 -5.30
C THR A 217 4.96 7.84 -5.87
N PHE A 218 3.96 8.63 -6.26
CA PHE A 218 4.14 9.95 -6.83
C PHE A 218 3.61 11.02 -5.88
N TYR A 219 4.37 12.10 -5.75
CA TYR A 219 4.01 13.32 -5.06
C TYR A 219 3.94 14.50 -6.04
N PRO A 220 3.26 15.58 -5.67
CA PRO A 220 3.23 16.79 -6.47
C PRO A 220 4.63 17.37 -6.68
N PRO A 221 4.90 17.97 -7.85
CA PRO A 221 6.18 18.59 -8.19
C PRO A 221 6.30 20.00 -7.58
N ASN A 222 6.07 20.09 -6.27
CA ASN A 222 6.15 21.33 -5.50
C ASN A 222 7.17 21.19 -4.37
N THR A 223 7.36 22.26 -3.60
CA THR A 223 8.31 22.28 -2.47
C THR A 223 8.01 21.18 -1.46
N SER A 224 6.75 20.90 -1.16
CA SER A 224 6.36 19.85 -0.22
C SER A 224 6.75 18.45 -0.72
N GLY A 225 6.48 18.13 -1.99
CA GLY A 225 6.88 16.85 -2.58
C GLY A 225 8.41 16.69 -2.69
N GLU A 226 9.13 17.77 -3.02
CA GLU A 226 10.59 17.78 -3.02
C GLU A 226 11.18 17.60 -1.61
N SER A 227 10.66 18.31 -0.61
CA SER A 227 11.06 18.19 0.80
C SER A 227 10.86 16.78 1.31
N ILE A 228 9.70 16.15 1.02
CA ILE A 228 9.48 14.75 1.38
C ILE A 228 10.61 13.89 0.83
N ILE A 229 10.92 13.99 -0.47
CA ILE A 229 11.97 13.17 -1.10
C ILE A 229 13.35 13.45 -0.50
N ASP A 230 13.70 14.71 -0.28
CA ASP A 230 15.00 15.06 0.30
C ASP A 230 15.13 14.47 1.71
N GLU A 231 14.08 14.57 2.53
CA GLU A 231 14.08 14.20 3.95
C GLU A 231 13.77 12.73 4.23
N LEU A 232 13.46 11.91 3.22
CA LEU A 232 13.15 10.47 3.39
C LEU A 232 14.22 9.70 4.20
N HIS A 233 15.48 10.15 4.18
CA HIS A 233 16.59 9.53 4.90
C HIS A 233 16.79 10.05 6.34
N CYS A 234 16.18 11.16 6.73
CA CYS A 234 16.45 11.90 7.98
C CYS A 234 15.82 11.27 9.25
N SER A 235 15.53 9.97 9.25
CA SER A 235 14.90 9.29 10.39
C SER A 235 15.91 8.88 11.48
N GLU A 236 16.92 9.69 11.80
CA GLU A 236 17.87 9.37 12.88
C GLU A 236 17.44 9.95 14.25
N PRO A 237 17.58 9.20 15.36
CA PRO A 237 18.10 7.83 15.48
C PRO A 237 16.96 6.79 15.42
N GLY A 238 16.60 6.33 14.23
CA GLY A 238 15.68 5.21 14.01
C GLY A 238 14.33 5.64 13.41
N PHE A 239 13.89 4.86 12.42
CA PHE A 239 12.54 4.96 11.90
C PHE A 239 11.53 4.51 12.97
N VAL A 240 10.59 5.39 13.31
CA VAL A 240 9.51 5.07 14.26
C VAL A 240 8.25 4.76 13.47
N TYR A 241 7.88 3.47 13.45
CA TYR A 241 6.62 3.03 12.87
C TYR A 241 5.45 3.54 13.72
N THR A 242 4.47 4.18 13.09
CA THR A 242 3.27 4.69 13.75
C THR A 242 2.25 3.56 13.93
N PHE A 243 1.97 3.20 15.17
CA PHE A 243 0.90 2.30 15.57
C PHE A 243 -0.27 3.07 16.22
N PRO A 244 -1.47 2.46 16.31
CA PRO A 244 -2.51 2.93 17.20
C PRO A 244 -2.02 2.89 18.65
N SER A 245 -2.45 3.86 19.44
CA SER A 245 -1.96 4.07 20.81
C SER A 245 -2.88 3.50 21.89
N ALA A 246 -4.03 2.95 21.52
CA ALA A 246 -4.97 2.41 22.49
C ALA A 246 -4.53 1.05 23.04
N ASP A 247 -4.93 0.78 24.29
CA ASP A 247 -4.66 -0.49 24.93
C ASP A 247 -5.50 -1.61 24.28
N GLY A 248 -4.84 -2.71 23.90
CA GLY A 248 -5.52 -3.89 23.38
C GLY A 248 -5.98 -4.84 24.48
N SER A 249 -7.28 -5.14 24.54
CA SER A 249 -7.76 -6.42 25.05
C SER A 249 -8.39 -7.20 23.90
N ASN A 250 -8.27 -8.54 23.87
CA ASN A 250 -8.75 -9.39 22.77
C ASN A 250 -8.10 -9.10 21.40
N LEU A 251 -6.77 -8.92 21.37
CA LEU A 251 -6.02 -8.75 20.13
C LEU A 251 -6.03 -10.05 19.31
N PRO A 252 -6.02 -9.97 17.96
CA PRO A 252 -5.82 -11.13 17.10
C PRO A 252 -4.46 -11.77 17.35
N TYR A 253 -4.29 -13.00 16.86
CA TYR A 253 -2.98 -13.67 16.91
C TYR A 253 -1.96 -12.85 16.09
N LEU A 254 -0.83 -12.53 16.70
CA LEU A 254 0.11 -11.52 16.20
C LEU A 254 0.92 -11.93 14.95
N GLU A 255 0.96 -13.22 14.62
CA GLU A 255 1.71 -13.70 13.46
C GLU A 255 0.90 -13.57 12.17
N SER A 256 1.50 -13.05 11.10
CA SER A 256 0.88 -13.03 9.78
C SER A 256 0.58 -14.45 9.29
N THR A 257 -0.62 -14.68 8.75
CA THR A 257 -0.92 -15.91 7.99
C THR A 257 -0.48 -15.83 6.54
N SER A 258 0.01 -14.66 6.10
CA SER A 258 0.39 -14.44 4.72
C SER A 258 1.75 -15.08 4.45
N ALA A 259 1.80 -15.97 3.46
CA ALA A 259 3.06 -16.53 2.99
C ALA A 259 3.79 -15.46 2.18
N ILE A 260 4.73 -14.74 2.81
CA ILE A 260 5.57 -13.77 2.11
C ILE A 260 6.71 -14.51 1.42
N SER A 261 7.05 -14.07 0.21
CA SER A 261 8.23 -14.60 -0.49
C SER A 261 9.51 -14.29 0.29
N SER A 262 10.52 -15.14 0.14
CA SER A 262 11.86 -14.82 0.63
C SER A 262 12.55 -13.81 -0.28
N ASP A 263 13.51 -13.06 0.26
CA ASP A 263 14.38 -12.22 -0.56
C ASP A 263 15.25 -13.06 -1.50
N TRP A 264 15.66 -12.46 -2.62
CA TRP A 264 16.58 -13.11 -3.57
C TRP A 264 18.01 -13.12 -3.01
N CYS A 265 18.46 -14.30 -2.58
CA CYS A 265 19.75 -14.47 -1.88
C CYS A 265 21.00 -14.16 -2.72
N GLU A 266 20.92 -14.15 -4.05
CA GLU A 266 22.04 -13.78 -4.94
C GLU A 266 21.95 -12.33 -5.44
N SER A 267 21.07 -11.54 -4.83
CA SER A 267 20.88 -10.15 -5.21
C SER A 267 22.11 -9.29 -4.92
N PHE A 268 22.32 -8.24 -5.73
CA PHE A 268 23.45 -7.33 -5.53
C PHE A 268 23.35 -6.53 -4.22
N TRP A 269 22.14 -6.38 -3.67
CA TRP A 269 21.87 -5.62 -2.44
C TRP A 269 21.99 -6.45 -1.17
N GLU A 270 22.17 -7.77 -1.26
CA GLU A 270 22.38 -8.64 -0.08
C GLU A 270 23.58 -8.17 0.77
N LYS A 271 24.57 -7.54 0.13
CA LYS A 271 25.72 -6.94 0.82
C LYS A 271 25.36 -5.83 1.82
N TYR A 272 24.20 -5.17 1.67
CA TYR A 272 23.76 -4.10 2.58
C TYR A 272 23.13 -4.66 3.87
N VAL A 273 22.69 -5.92 3.87
CA VAL A 273 22.09 -6.56 5.06
C VAL A 273 23.12 -6.67 6.18
N LYS A 274 24.38 -6.96 5.83
CA LYS A 274 25.50 -7.12 6.79
C LYS A 274 25.90 -5.84 7.52
N THR A 275 25.49 -4.68 7.01
CA THR A 275 25.79 -3.37 7.61
C THR A 275 24.71 -2.86 8.55
N GLY A 276 23.56 -3.54 8.62
CA GLY A 276 22.44 -3.13 9.47
C GLY A 276 22.64 -3.51 10.94
N PRO A 277 22.15 -2.70 11.88
CA PRO A 277 22.08 -3.08 13.28
C PRO A 277 21.24 -4.35 13.46
N THR A 278 21.72 -5.30 14.26
CA THR A 278 20.97 -6.50 14.60
C THR A 278 19.74 -6.09 15.42
N CYS A 279 18.54 -6.50 14.97
CA CYS A 279 17.28 -6.11 15.59
C CYS A 279 17.22 -6.63 17.04
N THR A 280 17.07 -5.73 18.01
CA THR A 280 16.85 -6.09 19.41
C THR A 280 15.43 -6.61 19.57
N GLU A 281 15.28 -7.82 20.10
CA GLU A 281 13.96 -8.38 20.40
C GLU A 281 13.18 -7.45 21.34
N LEU A 282 11.99 -7.02 20.90
CA LEU A 282 11.09 -6.23 21.73
C LEU A 282 10.50 -7.11 22.84
N PRO A 283 10.36 -6.58 24.07
CA PRO A 283 9.80 -7.34 25.18
C PRO A 283 8.39 -7.82 24.86
N ASN A 284 8.13 -9.10 25.14
CA ASN A 284 6.81 -9.70 25.05
C ASN A 284 5.84 -8.97 25.99
N GLN A 285 4.80 -8.36 25.41
CA GLN A 285 3.71 -7.77 26.18
C GLN A 285 2.94 -8.90 26.88
N ARG A 286 2.85 -8.83 28.21
CA ARG A 286 2.02 -9.73 29.00
C ARG A 286 0.56 -9.31 28.88
N THR A 287 -0.28 -10.21 28.36
CA THR A 287 -1.73 -10.06 28.30
C THR A 287 -2.37 -10.37 29.65
N GLY A 288 -2.31 -9.41 30.57
CA GLY A 288 -3.21 -9.40 31.73
C GLY A 288 -4.58 -8.90 31.32
N ARG A 289 -5.67 -9.52 31.79
CA ARG A 289 -7.02 -8.94 31.67
C ARG A 289 -7.06 -7.63 32.44
N LYS A 290 -7.13 -6.50 31.72
CA LYS A 290 -7.43 -5.19 32.31
C LYS A 290 -8.94 -4.94 32.27
N SER A 291 -9.51 -4.39 33.34
CA SER A 291 -10.92 -3.94 33.38
C SER A 291 -11.12 -2.55 32.77
N MET A 292 -10.01 -1.82 32.57
CA MET A 292 -9.94 -0.49 31.99
C MET A 292 -9.07 -0.52 30.73
N VAL A 293 -9.39 0.34 29.77
CA VAL A 293 -8.67 0.50 28.50
C VAL A 293 -8.32 1.96 28.31
N TRP A 294 -7.11 2.26 27.89
CA TRP A 294 -6.74 3.60 27.47
C TRP A 294 -7.40 3.95 26.13
N VAL A 295 -8.21 5.00 26.12
CA VAL A 295 -8.81 5.60 24.92
C VAL A 295 -7.90 6.72 24.47
N ALA A 296 -7.39 6.63 23.24
CA ALA A 296 -6.50 7.64 22.69
C ALA A 296 -7.17 9.03 22.69
N GLY A 297 -6.38 10.07 22.94
CA GLY A 297 -6.84 11.46 22.85
C GLY A 297 -6.57 12.05 21.47
N PRO A 298 -7.21 13.19 21.12
CA PRO A 298 -6.77 13.98 19.99
C PRO A 298 -5.27 14.24 20.14
N ARG A 299 -4.50 14.02 19.07
CA ARG A 299 -3.11 14.47 19.07
C ARG A 299 -3.14 15.98 19.19
N VAL A 300 -2.81 16.50 20.37
CA VAL A 300 -2.51 17.92 20.54
C VAL A 300 -1.21 18.14 19.78
N GLU A 301 -1.31 18.38 18.48
CA GLU A 301 -0.22 19.01 17.76
C GLU A 301 0.08 20.28 18.55
N LYS A 302 1.32 20.40 19.04
CA LYS A 302 1.76 21.60 19.75
C LYS A 302 1.54 22.75 18.78
N LYS A 303 0.43 23.48 18.94
CA LYS A 303 0.24 24.76 18.26
C LYS A 303 1.45 25.60 18.61
N GLU A 304 2.34 25.81 17.63
CA GLU A 304 3.31 26.87 17.75
C GLU A 304 2.54 28.19 17.94
N PRO A 305 3.07 29.11 18.74
CA PRO A 305 2.30 30.26 19.22
C PRO A 305 1.92 31.19 18.07
N GLU A 306 0.61 31.36 17.90
CA GLU A 306 -0.13 32.53 17.38
C GLU A 306 0.63 33.39 16.35
N LEU A 307 0.57 32.98 15.08
CA LEU A 307 0.73 33.86 13.93
C LEU A 307 -0.58 33.84 13.13
N ASP A 308 -1.30 34.95 13.21
CA ASP A 308 -2.53 35.40 12.51
C ASP A 308 -3.57 34.35 12.03
N ASP A 309 -4.78 34.57 12.54
CA ASP A 309 -5.94 33.69 12.70
C ASP A 309 -6.76 33.36 11.43
N ASP A 310 -6.19 33.47 10.21
CA ASP A 310 -6.98 33.38 8.96
C ASP A 310 -6.48 32.35 7.91
N LEU A 311 -5.47 31.53 8.23
CA LEU A 311 -5.12 30.37 7.39
C LEU A 311 -5.48 29.07 8.13
N GLU A 312 -6.59 28.49 7.68
CA GLU A 312 -7.02 27.11 7.94
C GLU A 312 -5.81 26.17 8.06
N THR A 313 -5.83 25.33 9.09
CA THR A 313 -4.68 24.61 9.63
C THR A 313 -4.19 23.53 8.65
N TYR A 314 -3.32 23.90 7.71
CA TYR A 314 -2.75 22.96 6.74
C TYR A 314 -1.86 21.92 7.43
N TYR A 315 -2.08 20.64 7.10
CA TYR A 315 -1.27 19.53 7.63
C TYR A 315 0.20 19.72 7.24
N SER A 316 1.09 19.70 8.24
CA SER A 316 2.54 19.69 8.03
C SER A 316 3.00 18.25 7.71
N PRO A 317 3.59 17.99 6.53
CA PRO A 317 4.00 16.64 6.14
C PRO A 317 4.98 15.99 7.11
N VAL A 318 4.52 14.96 7.83
CA VAL A 318 5.41 14.09 8.62
C VAL A 318 6.01 13.02 7.69
N VAL A 319 7.28 13.17 7.32
CA VAL A 319 7.97 12.32 6.33
C VAL A 319 7.89 10.83 6.64
N SER A 320 8.00 10.43 7.92
CA SER A 320 7.89 9.03 8.33
C SER A 320 6.54 8.40 7.98
N HIS A 321 5.45 9.19 7.93
CA HIS A 321 4.15 8.70 7.50
C HIS A 321 4.15 8.31 6.02
N PHE A 322 4.84 9.09 5.18
CA PHE A 322 4.97 8.80 3.75
C PHE A 322 5.83 7.57 3.49
N VAL A 323 6.91 7.39 4.25
CA VAL A 323 7.74 6.17 4.22
C VAL A 323 6.94 4.94 4.64
N GLN A 324 6.23 5.02 5.78
CA GLN A 324 5.37 3.93 6.25
C GLN A 324 4.31 3.57 5.22
N ARG A 325 3.69 4.58 4.58
CA ARG A 325 2.71 4.36 3.53
C ARG A 325 3.29 3.60 2.34
N ALA A 326 4.46 4.02 1.84
CA ALA A 326 5.15 3.34 0.75
C ALA A 326 5.54 1.91 1.13
N TRP A 327 6.06 1.70 2.34
CA TRP A 327 6.39 0.38 2.89
C TRP A 327 5.18 -0.54 2.93
N ASN A 328 4.08 -0.09 3.52
CA ASN A 328 2.87 -0.90 3.67
C ASN A 328 2.31 -1.35 2.33
N ARG A 329 2.37 -0.48 1.31
CA ARG A 329 1.97 -0.85 -0.05
C ARG A 329 2.88 -1.89 -0.66
N ALA A 330 4.19 -1.79 -0.44
CA ALA A 330 5.12 -2.83 -0.87
C ALA A 330 4.89 -4.15 -0.13
N VAL A 331 4.49 -4.13 1.15
CA VAL A 331 4.12 -5.34 1.90
C VAL A 331 2.81 -5.94 1.36
N GLU A 332 1.77 -5.13 1.17
CA GLU A 332 0.46 -5.53 0.66
C GLU A 332 0.55 -6.24 -0.69
N HIS A 333 1.45 -5.78 -1.56
CA HIS A 333 1.65 -6.30 -2.91
C HIS A 333 2.92 -7.14 -3.06
N ASP A 334 3.53 -7.58 -1.95
CA ASP A 334 4.79 -8.34 -1.92
C ASP A 334 5.86 -7.83 -2.91
N ALA A 335 6.03 -6.51 -2.97
CA ALA A 335 7.03 -5.85 -3.79
C ALA A 335 8.34 -5.69 -3.02
N THR A 336 9.44 -5.84 -3.76
CA THR A 336 10.81 -5.60 -3.27
C THR A 336 11.27 -4.19 -3.60
N PHE A 337 10.94 -3.71 -4.80
CA PHE A 337 11.41 -2.42 -5.30
C PHE A 337 10.34 -1.34 -5.17
N LEU A 338 10.75 -0.16 -4.75
CA LEU A 338 9.90 1.01 -4.68
C LEU A 338 10.58 2.17 -5.43
N LEU A 339 9.79 2.93 -6.19
CA LEU A 339 10.18 4.24 -6.71
C LEU A 339 9.31 5.30 -6.06
N ILE A 340 9.93 6.28 -5.41
CA ILE A 340 9.25 7.43 -4.84
C ILE A 340 9.66 8.66 -5.64
N SER A 341 8.72 9.37 -6.27
CA SER A 341 9.00 10.44 -7.23
C SER A 341 8.11 11.66 -7.00
N CYS A 342 8.65 12.87 -7.16
CA CYS A 342 7.85 14.10 -7.30
C CYS A 342 7.96 14.66 -8.72
N GLY A 343 8.43 13.87 -9.68
CA GLY A 343 8.68 14.28 -11.07
C GLY A 343 10.02 15.00 -11.28
N SER A 344 10.48 15.84 -10.35
CA SER A 344 11.80 16.49 -10.43
C SER A 344 12.92 15.66 -9.76
N LYS A 345 12.58 15.01 -8.65
CA LYS A 345 13.46 14.16 -7.85
C LYS A 345 12.82 12.79 -7.64
N GLU A 346 13.66 11.78 -7.51
CA GLU A 346 13.24 10.41 -7.23
C GLU A 346 14.18 9.74 -6.23
N ARG A 347 13.66 8.73 -5.54
CA ARG A 347 14.47 7.76 -4.80
C ARG A 347 14.05 6.35 -5.15
N ILE A 348 15.04 5.52 -5.36
CA ILE A 348 14.88 4.08 -5.51
C ILE A 348 15.09 3.45 -4.14
N CYS A 349 14.15 2.61 -3.73
CA CYS A 349 14.22 1.89 -2.48
C CYS A 349 14.13 0.38 -2.71
N ILE A 350 14.78 -0.38 -1.83
CA ILE A 350 14.77 -1.84 -1.82
C ILE A 350 14.33 -2.29 -0.44
N ARG A 351 13.18 -2.96 -0.39
CA ARG A 351 12.65 -3.63 0.80
C ARG A 351 13.34 -4.98 0.97
N HIS A 352 13.98 -5.16 2.11
CA HIS A 352 14.51 -6.43 2.56
C HIS A 352 13.58 -7.03 3.61
N ARG A 353 12.98 -8.18 3.31
CA ARG A 353 11.94 -8.83 4.12
C ARG A 353 12.52 -9.50 5.34
N GLY A 354 13.69 -10.13 5.22
CA GLY A 354 14.33 -10.85 6.32
C GLY A 354 14.60 -9.99 7.55
N THR A 355 14.89 -8.69 7.36
CA THR A 355 15.17 -7.74 8.45
C THR A 355 14.11 -6.63 8.57
N ASN A 356 13.09 -6.64 7.70
CA ASN A 356 12.15 -5.52 7.52
C ASN A 356 12.84 -4.16 7.38
N THR A 357 13.85 -4.09 6.52
CA THR A 357 14.65 -2.89 6.29
C THR A 357 14.35 -2.29 4.93
N LEU A 358 14.28 -0.96 4.84
CA LEU A 358 14.19 -0.24 3.59
C LEU A 358 15.54 0.41 3.26
N PHE A 359 16.25 -0.15 2.28
CA PHE A 359 17.45 0.47 1.73
C PHE A 359 17.05 1.58 0.76
N MET A 360 17.65 2.76 0.87
CA MET A 360 17.30 3.93 0.06
C MET A 360 18.51 4.47 -0.69
N SER A 361 18.32 4.80 -1.95
CA SER A 361 19.35 5.40 -2.80
C SER A 361 19.60 6.86 -2.46
N ASP A 362 20.67 7.44 -3.02
CA ASP A 362 20.77 8.88 -3.25
C ASP A 362 19.59 9.40 -4.09
N VAL A 363 19.37 10.72 -4.04
CA VAL A 363 18.35 11.37 -4.86
C VAL A 363 18.75 11.27 -6.32
N VAL A 364 17.91 10.63 -7.11
CA VAL A 364 18.00 10.60 -8.57
C VAL A 364 17.32 11.87 -9.08
N ARG A 365 18.07 12.73 -9.78
CA ARG A 365 17.48 13.89 -10.44
C ARG A 365 17.00 13.50 -11.83
N ALA A 366 15.80 13.93 -12.20
CA ALA A 366 15.23 13.60 -13.50
C ALA A 366 15.93 14.32 -14.68
N ASP A 367 16.84 15.25 -14.39
CA ASP A 367 17.71 15.95 -15.35
C ASP A 367 19.17 15.44 -15.33
N ALA A 368 19.48 14.41 -14.54
CA ALA A 368 20.81 13.83 -14.54
C ALA A 368 21.09 13.09 -15.85
N GLY A 369 22.32 13.19 -16.36
CA GLY A 369 22.72 12.52 -17.59
C GLY A 369 22.57 11.01 -17.53
N ASP A 370 22.69 10.44 -16.33
CA ASP A 370 22.55 9.02 -16.05
C ASP A 370 21.14 8.58 -15.63
N TYR A 371 20.13 9.45 -15.77
CA TYR A 371 18.77 9.14 -15.38
C TYR A 371 18.23 7.92 -16.15
N MET A 372 18.34 7.91 -17.48
CA MET A 372 17.77 6.83 -18.30
C MET A 372 18.44 5.49 -18.03
N ILE A 373 19.77 5.45 -17.89
CA ILE A 373 20.47 4.20 -17.53
C ILE A 373 20.08 3.72 -16.13
N THR A 374 19.82 4.64 -15.19
CA THR A 374 19.35 4.31 -13.84
C THR A 374 17.96 3.69 -13.89
N GLN A 375 17.06 4.21 -14.71
CA GLN A 375 15.71 3.67 -14.86
C GLN A 375 15.71 2.31 -15.56
N LEU A 376 16.48 2.14 -16.65
CA LEU A 376 16.68 0.83 -17.28
C LEU A 376 17.21 -0.20 -16.26
N ALA A 377 18.14 0.23 -15.42
CA ALA A 377 18.71 -0.61 -14.38
C ALA A 377 17.69 -0.98 -13.28
N PHE A 378 16.89 -0.02 -12.83
CA PHE A 378 15.79 -0.23 -11.89
C PHE A 378 14.79 -1.26 -12.40
N TYR A 379 14.31 -1.09 -13.64
CA TYR A 379 13.33 -2.02 -14.24
C TYR A 379 13.90 -3.42 -14.44
N SER A 380 15.16 -3.51 -14.89
CA SER A 380 15.85 -4.79 -15.01
C SER A 380 16.01 -5.48 -13.65
N ALA A 381 16.35 -4.74 -12.59
CA ALA A 381 16.60 -5.30 -11.28
C ALA A 381 15.33 -5.85 -10.62
N PHE A 382 14.23 -5.08 -10.64
CA PHE A 382 13.00 -5.56 -10.02
C PHE A 382 12.43 -6.79 -10.74
N LEU A 383 12.60 -6.87 -12.06
CA LEU A 383 12.07 -8.00 -12.81
C LEU A 383 12.86 -9.26 -12.54
N ARG A 384 14.18 -9.14 -12.45
CA ARG A 384 15.05 -10.26 -12.03
C ARG A 384 14.75 -10.71 -10.61
N ASP A 385 14.56 -9.78 -9.68
CA ASP A 385 14.11 -10.12 -8.33
C ASP A 385 12.82 -10.94 -8.37
N HIS A 386 11.81 -10.43 -9.07
CA HIS A 386 10.51 -11.08 -9.16
C HIS A 386 10.60 -12.51 -9.72
N LEU A 387 11.45 -12.74 -10.72
CA LEU A 387 11.66 -14.07 -11.32
C LEU A 387 12.54 -14.99 -10.45
N ALA A 388 13.51 -14.43 -9.74
CA ALA A 388 14.40 -15.18 -8.86
C ALA A 388 13.75 -15.56 -7.53
N ARG A 389 12.72 -14.81 -7.11
CA ARG A 389 11.85 -15.20 -6.00
C ARG A 389 11.09 -16.46 -6.42
N GLY A 390 11.43 -17.58 -5.79
CA GLY A 390 10.77 -18.86 -6.04
C GLY A 390 9.26 -18.76 -5.87
N LEU A 391 8.52 -19.67 -6.52
CA LEU A 391 7.07 -19.76 -6.35
C LEU A 391 6.73 -19.82 -4.86
N HIS A 392 5.71 -19.08 -4.43
CA HIS A 392 5.17 -19.23 -3.08
C HIS A 392 4.87 -20.71 -2.84
N PRO A 393 5.22 -21.26 -1.65
CA PRO A 393 4.85 -22.62 -1.32
C PRO A 393 3.35 -22.76 -1.55
N LYS A 394 2.94 -23.71 -2.42
CA LYS A 394 1.51 -23.99 -2.64
C LYS A 394 0.91 -24.18 -1.24
N PRO A 395 -0.08 -23.37 -0.82
CA PRO A 395 -0.64 -23.50 0.50
C PRO A 395 -1.06 -24.95 0.65
N SER A 396 -0.44 -25.66 1.59
CA SER A 396 -0.63 -27.10 1.69
C SER A 396 -2.13 -27.36 1.82
N LEU A 397 -2.72 -28.08 0.86
CA LEU A 397 -4.14 -28.46 0.81
C LEU A 397 -4.66 -29.15 2.10
N LYS A 398 -3.77 -29.44 3.05
CA LYS A 398 -4.10 -29.97 4.39
C LYS A 398 -4.67 -28.93 5.35
N ARG A 399 -4.55 -27.62 5.11
CA ARG A 399 -5.38 -26.63 5.83
C ARG A 399 -6.71 -26.54 5.09
N LYS A 400 -7.61 -27.43 5.46
CA LYS A 400 -9.03 -27.43 5.06
C LYS A 400 -9.57 -26.02 5.31
N HIS A 401 -9.71 -25.24 4.24
CA HIS A 401 -10.47 -24.00 4.21
C HIS A 401 -11.83 -24.31 4.84
N SER A 402 -12.12 -23.73 6.00
CA SER A 402 -13.45 -23.76 6.62
C SER A 402 -14.31 -22.59 6.16
N ASP A 403 -14.02 -22.02 4.99
CA ASP A 403 -14.64 -20.78 4.54
C ASP A 403 -14.92 -20.90 3.04
N ASP A 404 -16.08 -21.48 2.72
CA ASP A 404 -16.95 -21.19 1.56
C ASP A 404 -18.20 -22.10 1.48
N THR A 405 -18.80 -22.43 2.63
CA THR A 405 -20.21 -22.83 2.64
C THR A 405 -20.95 -21.93 3.62
N ASP A 406 -21.77 -21.03 3.08
CA ASP A 406 -22.88 -20.38 3.77
C ASP A 406 -23.85 -21.45 4.27
N ASN A 407 -23.51 -22.10 5.38
CA ASN A 407 -24.38 -23.05 6.05
C ASN A 407 -24.51 -22.60 7.52
N PRO A 408 -25.70 -22.20 7.98
CA PRO A 408 -25.86 -21.59 9.31
C PRO A 408 -25.78 -22.58 10.49
N ASP A 409 -25.61 -23.89 10.26
CA ASP A 409 -25.81 -24.90 11.32
C ASP A 409 -24.69 -25.95 11.43
N PHE A 410 -23.46 -25.53 11.81
CA PHE A 410 -22.52 -26.50 12.40
C PHE A 410 -21.83 -25.97 13.67
N PRO A 411 -21.90 -26.72 14.79
CA PRO A 411 -21.25 -26.31 16.04
C PRO A 411 -19.73 -26.47 15.93
N LEU A 412 -19.02 -25.36 16.02
CA LEU A 412 -17.57 -25.28 16.12
C LEU A 412 -17.06 -26.04 17.36
N LYS A 413 -16.34 -27.15 17.15
CA LYS A 413 -15.51 -27.76 18.20
C LYS A 413 -14.19 -26.99 18.32
N ARG A 414 -14.06 -26.19 19.38
CA ARG A 414 -12.77 -25.65 19.86
C ARG A 414 -12.20 -26.54 20.98
N PRO A 415 -10.91 -26.83 21.01
CA PRO A 415 -10.17 -26.98 22.25
C PRO A 415 -9.53 -25.62 22.56
N ASP A 416 -10.14 -24.84 23.47
CA ASP A 416 -9.44 -23.73 24.10
C ASP A 416 -9.83 -23.63 25.58
N HIS A 417 -8.84 -23.71 26.46
CA HIS A 417 -8.99 -23.83 27.90
C HIS A 417 -8.84 -22.46 28.61
N SER A 418 -9.54 -21.43 28.14
CA SER A 418 -9.71 -20.17 28.89
C SER A 418 -11.20 -19.87 29.10
N GLY A 419 -11.73 -20.32 30.24
CA GLY A 419 -13.16 -20.35 30.56
C GLY A 419 -13.78 -18.98 30.79
N THR A 420 -14.38 -18.39 29.77
CA THR A 420 -15.45 -17.39 29.93
C THR A 420 -16.67 -17.87 29.14
N PRO A 421 -17.87 -17.93 29.74
CA PRO A 421 -19.05 -18.37 29.02
C PRO A 421 -19.39 -17.39 27.91
N VAL A 422 -19.34 -17.83 26.65
CA VAL A 422 -19.84 -17.07 25.49
C VAL A 422 -21.31 -17.43 25.30
N MET A 423 -22.20 -16.45 25.34
CA MET A 423 -23.61 -16.67 25.00
C MET A 423 -23.80 -16.50 23.49
N THR A 424 -24.17 -17.58 22.79
CA THR A 424 -24.48 -17.54 21.34
C THR A 424 -25.92 -17.10 21.06
N ALA A 425 -26.09 -16.40 19.93
CA ALA A 425 -27.06 -15.34 19.67
C ALA A 425 -28.56 -15.68 19.51
N GLN A 426 -29.00 -16.94 19.47
CA GLN A 426 -30.37 -17.25 18.98
C GLN A 426 -31.55 -16.73 19.85
N GLY A 427 -31.32 -16.07 20.99
CA GLY A 427 -32.37 -15.44 21.81
C GLY A 427 -32.13 -13.99 22.26
N ASN A 428 -30.99 -13.36 21.92
CA ASN A 428 -30.53 -12.12 22.58
C ASN A 428 -30.28 -10.92 21.64
N ASP A 429 -30.78 -10.94 20.40
CA ASP A 429 -30.55 -9.85 19.43
C ASP A 429 -30.98 -8.47 19.97
N LYS A 430 -32.10 -8.40 20.70
CA LYS A 430 -32.56 -7.14 21.32
C LYS A 430 -31.60 -6.58 22.36
N THR A 431 -30.99 -7.47 23.15
CA THR A 431 -30.00 -7.08 24.17
C THR A 431 -28.71 -6.63 23.52
N PHE A 432 -28.27 -7.31 22.46
CA PHE A 432 -27.10 -6.89 21.69
C PHE A 432 -27.32 -5.50 21.08
N ASP A 433 -28.46 -5.30 20.41
CA ASP A 433 -28.82 -4.03 19.79
C ASP A 433 -28.77 -2.89 20.82
N LEU A 434 -29.37 -3.10 22.00
CA LEU A 434 -29.39 -2.11 23.09
C LEU A 434 -27.99 -1.80 23.63
N GLU A 435 -27.16 -2.82 23.85
CA GLU A 435 -25.78 -2.64 24.32
C GLU A 435 -24.92 -1.91 23.30
N MET A 436 -25.02 -2.30 22.02
CA MET A 436 -24.28 -1.66 20.93
C MET A 436 -24.67 -0.19 20.75
N ALA A 437 -25.96 0.13 20.92
CA ALA A 437 -26.49 1.49 20.80
C ALA A 437 -25.95 2.46 21.85
N ASN A 438 -25.70 1.97 23.07
CA ASN A 438 -25.31 2.80 24.21
C ASN A 438 -23.80 2.92 24.42
N ARG A 439 -22.98 2.18 23.65
CA ARG A 439 -21.52 2.22 23.80
C ARG A 439 -20.91 3.34 22.96
N PRO A 440 -20.20 4.29 23.59
CA PRO A 440 -19.65 5.46 22.90
C PRO A 440 -18.26 5.24 22.29
N VAL A 441 -17.55 4.18 22.66
CA VAL A 441 -16.18 3.91 22.21
C VAL A 441 -16.14 2.64 21.36
N VAL A 442 -15.49 2.72 20.20
CA VAL A 442 -15.15 1.57 19.35
C VAL A 442 -13.63 1.38 19.37
N LEU A 443 -13.20 0.15 19.61
CA LEU A 443 -11.83 -0.31 19.51
C LEU A 443 -11.74 -1.26 18.32
N LEU A 444 -11.12 -0.79 17.24
CA LEU A 444 -11.12 -1.47 15.95
C LEU A 444 -9.78 -2.13 15.66
N THR A 445 -9.82 -3.40 15.25
CA THR A 445 -8.65 -4.18 14.83
C THR A 445 -8.90 -4.83 13.48
N PHE A 446 -7.82 -5.15 12.76
CA PHE A 446 -7.78 -5.95 11.55
C PHE A 446 -7.25 -7.34 11.86
N ASP A 447 -7.88 -8.34 11.26
CA ASP A 447 -7.47 -9.75 11.28
C ASP A 447 -7.62 -10.30 9.85
N MET A 448 -6.88 -9.70 8.91
CA MET A 448 -7.00 -10.04 7.48
C MET A 448 -5.70 -9.82 6.69
N GLY A 449 -5.22 -10.87 6.03
CA GLY A 449 -4.03 -10.80 5.17
C GLY A 449 -2.79 -10.35 5.93
N VAL A 450 -2.15 -9.28 5.44
CA VAL A 450 -0.97 -8.63 6.05
C VAL A 450 -1.34 -7.67 7.18
N TYR A 451 -2.63 -7.33 7.32
CA TYR A 451 -3.13 -6.42 8.34
C TYR A 451 -3.58 -7.21 9.57
N ARG A 452 -2.75 -7.16 10.62
CA ARG A 452 -3.00 -7.79 11.92
C ARG A 452 -2.62 -6.80 13.01
N SER A 453 -3.63 -6.20 13.61
CA SER A 453 -3.44 -5.15 14.60
C SER A 453 -2.65 -5.63 15.80
N SER A 454 -1.54 -4.97 16.09
CA SER A 454 -0.86 -5.09 17.39
C SER A 454 -1.56 -4.27 18.48
N ALA A 455 -2.37 -3.28 18.10
CA ALA A 455 -3.16 -2.41 18.97
C ALA A 455 -4.43 -1.95 18.22
N PRO A 456 -5.56 -1.72 18.92
CA PRO A 456 -6.77 -1.20 18.28
C PRO A 456 -6.67 0.29 17.95
N SER A 457 -7.32 0.71 16.86
CA SER A 457 -7.63 2.12 16.63
C SER A 457 -8.85 2.51 17.45
N THR A 458 -8.82 3.72 18.00
CA THR A 458 -9.93 4.25 18.79
C THR A 458 -10.83 5.11 17.94
N PHE A 459 -12.13 4.84 18.02
CA PHE A 459 -13.15 5.67 17.42
C PHE A 459 -14.16 6.12 18.47
N LEU A 460 -14.52 7.39 18.45
CA LEU A 460 -15.55 7.94 19.32
C LEU A 460 -16.82 8.19 18.53
N ARG A 461 -17.94 7.80 19.13
CA ARG A 461 -19.28 8.03 18.59
C ARG A 461 -19.53 9.53 18.45
N GLN A 462 -20.15 9.93 17.34
CA GLN A 462 -20.48 11.33 17.03
C GLN A 462 -21.95 11.67 17.26
N GLY A 463 -22.82 10.67 17.39
CA GLY A 463 -24.24 10.87 17.64
C GLY A 463 -24.96 9.62 18.14
N SER A 464 -26.21 9.80 18.54
CA SER A 464 -27.09 8.73 19.03
C SER A 464 -27.28 7.60 18.02
N SER A 465 -27.34 6.36 18.47
CA SER A 465 -27.60 5.21 17.58
C SER A 465 -28.98 5.31 16.91
N CYS A 466 -29.09 4.90 15.64
CA CYS A 466 -30.37 4.84 14.92
C CYS A 466 -31.20 3.58 15.28
N THR A 467 -30.66 2.68 16.12
CA THR A 467 -31.28 1.42 16.54
C THR A 467 -30.84 1.02 17.96
N PRO A 468 -31.62 0.25 18.74
CA PRO A 468 -33.03 -0.11 18.52
C PRO A 468 -33.96 1.10 18.61
N LEU A 469 -35.20 0.95 18.14
CA LEU A 469 -36.25 1.97 18.35
C LEU A 469 -37.07 1.66 19.61
N PRO A 470 -37.57 2.68 20.35
CA PRO A 470 -37.36 4.12 20.14
C PRO A 470 -35.90 4.53 20.36
N LEU A 471 -35.48 5.61 19.70
CA LEU A 471 -34.09 6.11 19.77
C LEU A 471 -33.68 6.39 21.22
N SER A 472 -32.41 6.09 21.54
CA SER A 472 -31.85 6.46 22.84
C SER A 472 -31.81 7.99 22.97
N GLU A 473 -32.52 8.53 23.96
CA GLU A 473 -32.73 9.98 24.14
C GLU A 473 -31.47 10.71 24.66
N SER A 474 -30.55 10.03 25.32
CA SER A 474 -29.34 10.62 25.88
C SER A 474 -28.06 9.99 25.31
N PHE A 475 -27.36 10.76 24.48
CA PHE A 475 -26.00 10.46 24.06
C PHE A 475 -25.06 11.50 24.67
N GLU A 476 -24.18 11.06 25.57
CA GLU A 476 -23.06 11.87 26.03
C GLU A 476 -21.82 11.53 25.19
N GLN A 477 -21.29 12.54 24.51
CA GLN A 477 -20.07 12.38 23.73
C GLN A 477 -18.90 12.13 24.69
N GLU A 478 -18.20 11.01 24.47
CA GLU A 478 -16.97 10.73 25.20
C GLU A 478 -15.84 11.64 24.70
N VAL A 479 -14.85 11.86 25.56
CA VAL A 479 -13.62 12.58 25.23
C VAL A 479 -12.47 11.58 25.32
N GLY A 480 -11.56 11.63 24.35
CA GLY A 480 -10.36 10.79 24.33
C GLY A 480 -9.32 11.20 25.38
N GLY A 481 -8.24 10.44 25.49
CA GLY A 481 -7.11 10.73 26.39
C GLY A 481 -7.38 10.36 27.84
N ARG A 482 -8.18 9.30 28.05
CA ARG A 482 -8.58 8.81 29.38
C ARG A 482 -8.77 7.32 29.39
N GLU A 483 -8.78 6.73 30.59
CA GLU A 483 -9.18 5.34 30.77
C GLU A 483 -10.70 5.19 30.65
N CYS A 484 -11.15 4.15 29.96
CA CYS A 484 -12.54 3.79 29.75
C CYS A 484 -12.78 2.33 30.20
N PRO A 485 -13.84 2.04 30.96
CA PRO A 485 -14.20 0.67 31.30
C PRO A 485 -14.43 -0.18 30.04
N VAL A 486 -13.94 -1.43 30.03
CA VAL A 486 -14.12 -2.38 28.91
C VAL A 486 -15.61 -2.56 28.56
N THR A 487 -16.50 -2.44 29.54
CA THR A 487 -17.96 -2.55 29.37
C THR A 487 -18.58 -1.39 28.59
N LYS A 488 -17.90 -0.24 28.49
CA LYS A 488 -18.30 0.90 27.64
C LYS A 488 -17.77 0.82 26.21
N CYS A 489 -16.90 -0.14 25.91
CA CYS A 489 -16.26 -0.29 24.60
C CYS A 489 -16.96 -1.35 23.74
N VAL A 490 -16.96 -1.13 22.43
CA VAL A 490 -17.23 -2.15 21.41
C VAL A 490 -15.90 -2.58 20.82
N TYR A 491 -15.59 -3.87 20.84
CA TYR A 491 -14.43 -4.41 20.14
C TYR A 491 -14.86 -4.86 18.75
N LEU A 492 -14.35 -4.20 17.72
CA LEU A 492 -14.60 -4.58 16.33
C LEU A 492 -13.34 -5.25 15.77
N LYS A 493 -13.50 -6.47 15.28
CA LYS A 493 -12.46 -7.18 14.54
C LYS A 493 -12.87 -7.30 13.08
N LEU A 494 -12.20 -6.56 12.20
CA LEU A 494 -12.41 -6.58 10.75
C LEU A 494 -11.75 -7.83 10.14
N CYS A 495 -12.54 -8.69 9.51
CA CYS A 495 -12.07 -9.99 9.05
C CYS A 495 -12.02 -10.11 7.52
N LYS A 496 -12.84 -9.35 6.79
CA LYS A 496 -12.95 -9.48 5.32
C LYS A 496 -13.47 -8.19 4.69
N ILE A 497 -12.96 -7.82 3.53
CA ILE A 497 -13.55 -6.77 2.68
C ILE A 497 -14.75 -7.37 1.94
N LEU A 498 -15.91 -6.73 2.07
CA LEU A 498 -17.13 -7.07 1.34
C LEU A 498 -17.26 -6.28 0.03
N GLY A 499 -16.73 -5.05 0.00
CA GLY A 499 -16.78 -4.21 -1.20
C GLY A 499 -15.95 -2.94 -1.06
N LYS A 500 -15.52 -2.39 -2.20
CA LYS A 500 -14.81 -1.12 -2.31
C LYS A 500 -15.62 -0.20 -3.22
N GLY A 501 -16.17 0.88 -2.66
CA GLY A 501 -16.93 1.89 -3.39
C GLY A 501 -16.11 3.15 -3.65
N ALA A 502 -16.76 4.15 -4.24
CA ALA A 502 -16.17 5.48 -4.43
C ALA A 502 -15.95 6.19 -3.08
N GLU A 503 -16.92 6.10 -2.17
CA GLU A 503 -16.94 6.82 -0.89
C GLU A 503 -16.22 6.07 0.25
N GLY A 504 -16.22 4.73 0.21
CA GLY A 504 -15.75 3.95 1.34
C GLY A 504 -15.50 2.48 1.04
N ILE A 505 -14.91 1.80 2.02
CA ILE A 505 -14.65 0.37 2.01
C ILE A 505 -15.55 -0.30 3.05
N ILE A 506 -16.21 -1.37 2.64
CA ILE A 506 -17.13 -2.13 3.47
C ILE A 506 -16.41 -3.39 3.98
N TYR A 507 -16.45 -3.60 5.28
CA TYR A 507 -15.87 -4.76 5.96
C TYR A 507 -16.93 -5.58 6.65
N ARG A 508 -16.77 -6.90 6.62
CA ARG A 508 -17.37 -7.80 7.60
C ARG A 508 -16.53 -7.75 8.86
N ALA A 509 -17.20 -7.62 10.00
CA ALA A 509 -16.55 -7.59 11.30
C ALA A 509 -17.27 -8.47 12.32
N THR A 510 -16.54 -8.87 13.36
CA THR A 510 -17.12 -9.42 14.59
C THR A 510 -17.10 -8.33 15.65
N ALA A 511 -18.27 -7.99 16.18
CA ALA A 511 -18.43 -7.10 17.32
C ALA A 511 -18.48 -7.91 18.62
N THR A 512 -17.63 -7.56 19.58
CA THR A 512 -17.58 -8.18 20.91
C THR A 512 -17.90 -7.16 21.99
N LEU A 513 -18.88 -7.48 22.83
CA LEU A 513 -19.37 -6.65 23.92
C LEU A 513 -19.13 -7.36 25.25
N HIS A 514 -18.39 -6.73 26.16
CA HIS A 514 -18.25 -7.21 27.55
C HIS A 514 -19.35 -6.60 28.40
N LEU A 515 -20.10 -7.42 29.13
CA LEU A 515 -21.18 -6.99 30.01
C LEU A 515 -20.69 -6.84 31.46
N GLU A 516 -21.40 -6.05 32.27
CA GLU A 516 -21.11 -5.90 33.70
C GLU A 516 -21.19 -7.23 34.47
N SER A 517 -21.99 -8.18 33.96
CA SER A 517 -22.10 -9.54 34.50
C SER A 517 -20.83 -10.38 34.32
N GLY A 518 -19.84 -9.88 33.56
CA GLY A 518 -18.63 -10.62 33.18
C GLY A 518 -18.82 -11.54 31.97
N LEU A 519 -20.02 -11.56 31.39
CA LEU A 519 -20.32 -12.29 30.15
C LEU A 519 -19.88 -11.50 28.92
N THR A 520 -19.63 -12.21 27.82
CA THR A 520 -19.33 -11.61 26.52
C THR A 520 -20.39 -11.96 25.50
N MET A 521 -20.84 -10.97 24.73
CA MET A 521 -21.71 -11.13 23.57
C MET A 521 -20.92 -10.90 22.29
N GLU A 522 -21.14 -11.73 21.27
CA GLU A 522 -20.51 -11.59 19.96
C GLU A 522 -21.56 -11.63 18.85
N GLN A 523 -21.43 -10.73 17.86
CA GLN A 523 -22.28 -10.74 16.66
C GLN A 523 -21.51 -10.29 15.42
N SER A 524 -21.90 -10.80 14.25
CA SER A 524 -21.39 -10.32 12.97
C SER A 524 -22.03 -8.98 12.62
N VAL A 525 -21.21 -7.99 12.28
CA VAL A 525 -21.64 -6.65 11.85
C VAL A 525 -20.95 -6.23 10.56
N VAL A 526 -21.40 -5.13 9.98
CA VAL A 526 -20.78 -4.49 8.82
C VAL A 526 -20.23 -3.14 9.23
N VAL A 527 -19.00 -2.83 8.82
CA VAL A 527 -18.33 -1.55 9.08
C VAL A 527 -18.02 -0.89 7.74
N LYS A 528 -18.52 0.33 7.53
CA LYS A 528 -18.17 1.19 6.38
C LYS A 528 -17.14 2.21 6.87
N VAL A 529 -15.95 2.19 6.27
CA VAL A 529 -14.86 3.13 6.57
C VAL A 529 -14.68 4.06 5.39
N ALA A 530 -14.43 5.34 5.63
CA ALA A 530 -14.13 6.30 4.57
C ALA A 530 -12.91 5.84 3.77
N LYS A 531 -12.94 6.03 2.45
CA LYS A 531 -11.83 5.59 1.60
C LYS A 531 -10.56 6.41 1.86
N MET A 532 -10.74 7.69 2.21
CA MET A 532 -9.69 8.62 2.62
C MET A 532 -10.20 9.48 3.79
N PRO A 533 -9.30 9.94 4.69
CA PRO A 533 -9.69 10.71 5.89
C PRO A 533 -10.41 12.04 5.59
N TYR A 534 -10.17 12.64 4.43
CA TYR A 534 -10.80 13.91 4.03
C TYR A 534 -12.14 13.73 3.28
N VAL A 535 -12.57 12.49 3.03
CA VAL A 535 -13.83 12.16 2.33
C VAL A 535 -14.88 11.63 3.33
N THR A 536 -14.93 12.23 4.52
CA THR A 536 -15.86 11.82 5.60
C THR A 536 -17.28 12.35 5.42
N GLU A 537 -17.43 13.47 4.70
CA GLU A 537 -18.71 14.18 4.55
C GLU A 537 -19.82 13.31 3.94
N TYR A 538 -19.47 12.41 3.02
CA TYR A 538 -20.44 11.47 2.44
C TYR A 538 -20.99 10.49 3.49
N LEU A 539 -20.14 9.98 4.39
CA LEU A 539 -20.59 9.11 5.48
C LEU A 539 -21.43 9.85 6.50
N LYS A 540 -21.09 11.12 6.79
CA LYS A 540 -21.89 12.00 7.66
C LYS A 540 -23.30 12.19 7.08
N ARG A 541 -23.41 12.51 5.78
CA ARG A 541 -24.70 12.66 5.08
C ARG A 541 -25.51 11.36 5.00
N GLU A 542 -24.85 10.23 4.74
CA GLU A 542 -25.51 8.92 4.74
C GLU A 542 -26.09 8.61 6.12
N TYR A 543 -25.29 8.80 7.18
CA TYR A 543 -25.73 8.63 8.56
C TYR A 543 -26.91 9.55 8.91
N ASP A 544 -26.85 10.84 8.55
CA ASP A 544 -27.93 11.80 8.80
C ASP A 544 -29.25 11.37 8.17
N MET A 545 -29.20 10.72 7.01
CA MET A 545 -30.39 10.18 6.36
C MET A 545 -30.99 9.02 7.14
N TYR A 546 -30.17 8.07 7.61
CA TYR A 546 -30.63 7.00 8.49
C TYR A 546 -31.17 7.52 9.81
N TRP A 547 -30.51 8.53 10.39
CA TRP A 547 -30.95 9.19 11.62
C TRP A 547 -32.34 9.83 11.46
N LYS A 548 -32.57 10.58 10.37
CA LYS A 548 -33.89 11.17 10.05
C LYS A 548 -34.98 10.12 9.88
N LEU A 549 -34.68 9.01 9.21
CA LEU A 549 -35.63 7.90 9.05
C LEU A 549 -35.98 7.26 10.40
N ALA A 550 -34.97 7.05 11.26
CA ALA A 550 -35.17 6.49 12.58
C ALA A 550 -35.98 7.42 13.50
N LEU A 551 -35.74 8.75 13.44
CA LEU A 551 -36.54 9.77 14.13
C LEU A 551 -38.00 9.75 13.69
N ALA A 552 -38.27 9.44 12.42
CA ALA A 552 -39.63 9.28 11.89
C ALA A 552 -40.27 7.93 12.26
N GLY A 553 -39.60 7.08 13.05
CA GLY A 553 -40.10 5.77 13.47
C GLY A 553 -40.00 4.67 12.41
N VAL A 554 -39.27 4.91 11.31
CA VAL A 554 -39.08 3.92 10.24
C VAL A 554 -38.14 2.83 10.75
N SER A 555 -38.59 1.57 10.76
CA SER A 555 -37.79 0.42 11.22
C SER A 555 -37.82 -0.77 10.27
N GLU A 556 -38.82 -0.87 9.40
CA GLU A 556 -38.95 -1.97 8.44
C GLU A 556 -38.35 -1.59 7.08
N GLY A 557 -37.67 -2.53 6.42
CA GLY A 557 -37.11 -2.35 5.08
C GLY A 557 -35.85 -1.48 4.98
N ILE A 558 -35.27 -1.06 6.11
CA ILE A 558 -34.03 -0.27 6.18
C ILE A 558 -32.94 -1.00 6.97
N LEU A 559 -31.68 -0.62 6.76
CA LEU A 559 -30.56 -1.16 7.52
C LEU A 559 -30.56 -0.63 8.96
N LYS A 560 -30.23 -1.50 9.91
CA LYS A 560 -29.92 -1.10 11.28
C LYS A 560 -28.56 -0.38 11.30
N VAL A 561 -28.55 0.87 11.75
CA VAL A 561 -27.32 1.68 11.87
C VAL A 561 -27.03 1.94 13.34
N TYR A 562 -25.94 1.34 13.84
CA TYR A 562 -25.57 1.44 15.24
C TYR A 562 -24.90 2.76 15.62
N GLY A 563 -24.42 3.56 14.67
CA GLY A 563 -23.77 4.85 14.93
C GLY A 563 -22.80 5.31 13.85
N LEU A 564 -22.46 6.60 13.91
CA LEU A 564 -21.32 7.20 13.23
C LEU A 564 -20.19 7.38 14.27
N PHE A 565 -18.98 6.99 13.90
CA PHE A 565 -17.80 7.08 14.75
C PHE A 565 -16.65 7.73 13.99
N GLU A 566 -15.80 8.47 14.70
CA GLU A 566 -14.69 9.24 14.13
C GLU A 566 -13.39 8.83 14.83
N ASP A 567 -12.32 8.67 14.04
CA ASP A 567 -10.99 8.30 14.55
C ASP A 567 -10.33 9.48 15.26
N VAL A 568 -10.00 9.29 16.53
CA VAL A 568 -9.40 10.34 17.37
C VAL A 568 -7.90 10.53 17.15
N GLU A 569 -7.23 9.55 16.55
CA GLU A 569 -5.78 9.56 16.43
C GLU A 569 -5.31 10.20 15.12
N PHE A 570 -6.04 9.94 14.03
CA PHE A 570 -5.66 10.36 12.68
C PHE A 570 -6.76 11.12 11.92
N GLY A 571 -7.95 11.30 12.50
CA GLY A 571 -9.04 12.07 11.90
C GLY A 571 -9.77 11.37 10.75
N SER A 572 -9.70 10.04 10.70
CA SER A 572 -10.35 9.14 9.72
C SER A 572 -11.86 8.98 9.90
#